data_AF-A0A7W1SYY1-F1
#
_entry.id   AF-A0A7W1SYY1-F1
#
_cell.length_a   1.000
_cell.length_b   1.000
_cell.length_c   1.000
_cell.angle_alpha   90.00
_cell.angle_beta   90.00
_cell.angle_gamma   90.00
#
_symmetry.space_group_name_H-M   'P 1'
#
loop_
_entity.id
_entity.type
_entity.pdbx_description
1 polymer ?
#
loop_
_entity_poly.entity_id
_entity_poly.type
_entity_poly.pdbx_seq_one_letter_code
_entity_poly.pdbx_strand_id
1 'polypeptide(L)'
;MFSDQQEVYLGDATAERLANEVTSVDAPKLNAYLQQIGDRLVQHLPKTEFKFRFYLIDSPTANAYSIAGGRVYVTRKMAAMTQNEDELAGVLAHELGHIATHQTAIEFSTLFRAMGITEVSDRESVYA
;
A
#
# COMPACT_ATOMS: atom_id res chain seq x y z
N MET A 1 0.06 18.01 -2.75
CA MET A 1 -1.33 18.13 -3.26
C MET A 1 -2.24 17.47 -2.25
N PHE A 2 -2.03 16.19 -2.01
CA PHE A 2 -2.73 15.43 -1.00
C PHE A 2 -2.16 15.72 0.39
N SER A 3 -3.05 15.87 1.37
CA SER A 3 -2.77 15.65 2.79
C SER A 3 -2.85 14.16 3.11
N ASP A 4 -2.35 13.73 4.28
CA ASP A 4 -2.46 12.35 4.75
C ASP A 4 -3.90 11.81 4.64
N GLN A 5 -4.90 12.59 5.04
CA GLN A 5 -6.29 12.17 4.96
C GLN A 5 -6.76 11.95 3.51
N GLN A 6 -6.27 12.76 2.57
CA GLN A 6 -6.60 12.62 1.15
C GLN A 6 -5.82 11.46 0.51
N GLU A 7 -4.63 11.14 0.99
CA GLU A 7 -3.94 9.91 0.60
C GLU A 7 -4.68 8.66 1.06
N VAL A 8 -5.31 8.71 2.24
CA VAL A 8 -6.20 7.63 2.68
C VAL A 8 -7.38 7.48 1.71
N TYR A 9 -8.02 8.58 1.30
CA TYR A 9 -9.11 8.52 0.31
C TYR A 9 -8.64 7.99 -1.04
N LEU A 10 -7.46 8.41 -1.50
CA LEU A 10 -6.85 7.92 -2.74
C LEU A 10 -6.58 6.42 -2.66
N GLY A 11 -6.07 5.97 -1.52
CA GLY A 11 -5.87 4.56 -1.20
C GLY A 11 -7.17 3.75 -1.18
N ASP A 12 -8.24 4.31 -0.61
CA ASP A 12 -9.55 3.67 -0.57
C ASP A 12 -10.14 3.51 -1.97
N ALA A 13 -10.14 4.57 -2.78
CA ALA A 13 -10.58 4.53 -4.17
C ALA A 13 -9.75 3.54 -5.01
N THR A 14 -8.43 3.53 -4.81
CA THR A 14 -7.54 2.59 -5.50
C THR A 14 -7.83 1.15 -5.08
N ALA A 15 -8.05 0.89 -3.79
CA ALA A 15 -8.39 -0.44 -3.29
C ALA A 15 -9.75 -0.93 -3.82
N GLU A 16 -10.75 -0.06 -3.90
CA GLU A 16 -12.06 -0.37 -4.49
C GLU A 16 -11.94 -0.75 -5.97
N ARG A 17 -11.13 0.00 -6.73
CA ARG A 17 -10.85 -0.34 -8.14
C ARG A 17 -10.14 -1.69 -8.27
N LEU A 18 -9.14 -1.93 -7.42
CA LEU A 18 -8.37 -3.18 -7.41
C LEU A 18 -9.17 -4.38 -6.92
N ALA A 19 -10.28 -4.20 -6.19
CA ALA A 19 -11.04 -5.29 -5.60
C ALA A 19 -11.54 -6.33 -6.63
N ASN A 20 -11.76 -5.90 -7.88
CA ASN A 20 -12.17 -6.80 -8.98
C ASN A 20 -10.99 -7.50 -9.66
N GLU A 21 -9.77 -7.01 -9.47
CA GLU A 21 -8.54 -7.52 -10.12
C GLU A 21 -7.71 -8.37 -9.14
N VAL A 22 -7.77 -8.05 -7.85
CA VAL A 22 -6.98 -8.69 -6.81
C VAL A 22 -7.72 -9.90 -6.27
N THR A 23 -7.15 -11.08 -6.51
CA THR A 23 -7.63 -12.31 -5.88
C THR A 23 -7.07 -12.39 -4.46
N SER A 24 -7.91 -12.12 -3.46
CA SER A 24 -7.51 -12.27 -2.05
C SER A 24 -7.29 -13.75 -1.71
N VAL A 25 -6.27 -14.04 -0.90
CA VAL A 25 -6.07 -15.38 -0.34
C VAL A 25 -6.78 -15.46 1.01
N ASP A 26 -7.67 -16.44 1.17
CA ASP A 26 -8.25 -16.75 2.49
C ASP A 26 -7.20 -17.44 3.37
N ALA A 27 -6.35 -16.62 4.00
CA ALA A 27 -5.26 -17.08 4.85
C ALA A 27 -5.11 -16.16 6.08
N PRO A 28 -6.07 -16.16 7.02
CA PRO A 28 -6.07 -15.24 8.16
C PRO A 28 -4.79 -15.33 9.01
N LYS A 29 -4.22 -16.53 9.15
CA LYS A 29 -2.95 -16.73 9.88
C LYS A 29 -1.75 -16.08 9.17
N LEU A 30 -1.69 -16.17 7.84
CA LEU A 30 -0.60 -15.58 7.07
C LEU A 30 -0.72 -14.05 7.02
N ASN A 31 -1.94 -13.53 6.87
CA ASN A 31 -2.18 -12.09 6.95
C ASN A 31 -1.80 -11.54 8.34
N ALA A 32 -2.16 -12.23 9.42
CA ALA A 32 -1.76 -11.84 10.78
C ALA A 32 -0.23 -11.87 10.96
N TYR A 33 0.46 -12.84 10.36
CA TYR A 33 1.91 -12.92 10.43
C TYR A 33 2.59 -11.79 9.65
N LEU A 34 2.11 -11.49 8.43
CA LEU A 34 2.56 -10.30 7.68
C LEU A 34 2.33 -9.01 8.47
N GLN A 35 1.16 -8.88 9.10
CA GLN A 35 0.85 -7.74 9.96
C GLN A 35 1.83 -7.65 11.12
N GLN A 36 2.18 -8.75 11.79
CA GLN A 36 3.15 -8.74 12.89
C GLN A 36 4.56 -8.30 12.47
N ILE A 37 5.02 -8.72 11.29
CA ILE A 37 6.29 -8.24 10.72
C ILE A 37 6.18 -6.74 10.43
N GLY A 38 5.11 -6.35 9.72
CA GLY A 38 4.83 -4.97 9.36
C GLY A 38 4.76 -4.03 10.56
N ASP A 39 4.06 -4.42 11.64
CA ASP A 39 3.91 -3.62 12.86
C ASP A 39 5.24 -3.36 13.56
N ARG A 40 6.19 -4.30 13.50
CA ARG A 40 7.56 -4.06 14.00
C ARG A 40 8.30 -3.06 13.14
N LEU A 41 8.18 -3.16 11.82
CA LEU A 41 8.83 -2.23 10.88
C LEU A 41 8.26 -0.82 10.97
N VAL A 42 6.94 -0.68 11.11
CA VAL A 42 6.22 0.60 11.20
C VAL A 42 6.69 1.43 12.40
N GLN A 43 7.14 0.80 13.49
CA GLN A 43 7.69 1.51 14.66
C GLN A 43 8.95 2.33 14.34
N HIS A 44 9.61 2.06 13.21
CA HIS A 44 10.80 2.77 12.76
C HIS A 44 10.51 3.85 11.70
N LEU A 45 9.26 4.02 11.28
CA LEU A 45 8.86 5.04 10.32
C LEU A 45 8.69 6.41 11.00
N PRO A 46 8.76 7.51 10.23
CA PRO A 46 8.28 8.81 10.69
C PRO A 46 6.84 8.72 11.20
N LYS A 47 6.47 9.61 12.13
CA LYS A 47 5.09 9.68 12.63
C LYS A 47 4.12 9.93 11.48
N THR A 48 3.08 9.12 11.41
CA THR A 48 2.00 9.21 10.42
C THR A 48 0.70 8.73 11.06
N GLU A 49 -0.43 9.24 10.56
CA GLU A 49 -1.77 8.80 10.95
C GLU A 49 -2.25 7.58 10.12
N PHE A 50 -1.42 7.08 9.21
CA PHE A 50 -1.76 5.92 8.38
C PHE A 50 -1.94 4.66 9.21
N LYS A 51 -3.04 3.94 8.94
CA LYS A 51 -3.26 2.60 9.45
C LYS A 51 -2.70 1.59 8.47
N PHE A 52 -1.58 0.98 8.82
CA PHE A 52 -0.92 -0.02 7.98
C PHE A 52 -1.67 -1.34 7.97
N ARG A 53 -1.92 -1.87 6.76
CA ARG A 53 -2.58 -3.16 6.55
C ARG A 53 -1.84 -3.95 5.49
N PHE A 54 -1.58 -5.22 5.78
CA PHE A 54 -0.83 -6.12 4.92
C PHE A 54 -1.72 -7.26 4.43
N TYR A 55 -1.68 -7.53 3.13
CA TYR A 55 -2.57 -8.48 2.48
C TYR A 55 -1.79 -9.49 1.65
N LEU A 56 -2.03 -10.77 1.89
CA LEU A 56 -1.59 -11.83 0.99
C LEU A 56 -2.58 -11.98 -0.17
N ILE A 57 -2.07 -11.90 -1.40
CA ILE A 57 -2.88 -12.01 -2.62
C ILE A 57 -2.38 -13.13 -3.54
N ASP A 58 -3.27 -13.64 -4.39
CA ASP A 58 -2.91 -14.57 -5.45
C ASP A 58 -2.57 -13.81 -6.74
N SER A 59 -1.44 -14.15 -7.34
CA SER A 59 -0.99 -13.59 -8.61
C SER A 59 0.05 -14.53 -9.24
N PRO A 60 0.06 -14.69 -10.57
CA PRO A 60 1.06 -15.51 -11.25
C PRO A 60 2.49 -14.94 -11.14
N THR A 61 2.60 -13.66 -10.79
CA THR A 61 3.87 -12.92 -10.69
C THR A 61 4.33 -12.82 -9.23
N ALA A 62 5.63 -12.98 -8.99
CA ALA A 62 6.24 -12.70 -7.69
C ALA A 62 6.38 -11.19 -7.56
N ASN A 63 5.59 -10.58 -6.67
CA ASN A 63 5.61 -9.15 -6.46
C ASN A 63 5.18 -8.77 -5.04
N ALA A 64 5.54 -7.57 -4.63
CA ALA A 64 4.90 -6.83 -3.55
C ALA A 64 4.70 -5.40 -4.02
N TYR A 65 3.66 -4.73 -3.54
CA TYR A 65 3.42 -3.32 -3.85
C TYR A 65 2.61 -2.65 -2.76
N SER A 66 2.79 -1.35 -2.63
CA SER A 66 2.02 -0.47 -1.77
C SER A 66 1.11 0.45 -2.57
N ILE A 67 0.02 0.87 -1.94
CA ILE A 67 -0.80 1.98 -2.43
C ILE A 67 -0.91 3.03 -1.33
N ALA A 68 -1.35 4.24 -1.70
CA ALA A 68 -1.55 5.34 -0.76
C ALA A 68 -2.44 4.92 0.44
N GLY A 69 -2.25 5.58 1.59
CA GLY A 69 -3.06 5.31 2.78
C GLY A 69 -2.71 4.03 3.54
N GLY A 70 -1.52 3.47 3.34
CA GLY A 70 -0.95 2.44 4.22
C GLY A 70 -1.32 0.99 3.89
N ARG A 71 -1.72 0.67 2.66
CA ARG A 71 -2.02 -0.72 2.27
C ARG A 71 -0.85 -1.32 1.50
N VAL A 72 -0.41 -2.50 1.92
CA VAL A 72 0.67 -3.28 1.29
C VAL A 72 0.12 -4.64 0.87
N TYR A 73 0.34 -5.00 -0.39
CA TYR A 73 -0.07 -6.27 -0.96
C TYR A 73 1.18 -7.09 -1.29
N VAL A 74 1.18 -8.35 -0.86
CA VAL A 74 2.27 -9.30 -1.11
C VAL A 74 1.68 -10.49 -1.85
N THR A 75 2.25 -10.84 -3.00
CA THR A 75 1.79 -12.04 -3.70
C THR A 75 2.28 -13.30 -2.98
N ARG A 76 1.47 -14.35 -2.95
CA ARG A 76 1.88 -15.65 -2.37
C ARG A 76 3.18 -16.19 -2.94
N LYS A 77 3.45 -15.88 -4.22
CA LYS A 77 4.68 -16.29 -4.91
C LYS A 77 5.89 -15.52 -4.38
N MET A 78 5.75 -14.22 -4.12
CA MET A 78 6.82 -13.44 -3.48
C MET A 78 7.11 -13.96 -2.06
N ALA A 79 6.07 -14.16 -1.25
CA ALA A 79 6.23 -14.70 0.09
C ALA A 79 6.87 -16.11 0.10
N ALA A 80 6.59 -16.94 -0.91
CA ALA A 80 7.21 -18.26 -1.04
C ALA A 80 8.66 -18.23 -1.56
N MET A 81 9.10 -17.12 -2.17
CA MET A 81 10.47 -16.97 -2.68
C MET A 81 11.46 -16.50 -1.60
N THR A 82 10.99 -15.89 -0.53
CA THR A 82 11.84 -15.49 0.60
C THR A 82 12.24 -16.72 1.41
N GLN A 83 13.53 -16.84 1.73
CA GLN A 83 14.07 -18.01 2.43
C GLN A 83 13.90 -17.93 3.95
N ASN A 84 13.68 -16.74 4.48
CA ASN A 84 13.55 -16.48 5.91
C ASN A 84 12.72 -15.21 6.16
N GLU A 85 12.41 -14.95 7.44
CA GLU A 85 11.62 -13.78 7.86
C GLU A 85 12.33 -12.45 7.53
N ASP A 86 13.66 -12.39 7.61
CA ASP A 86 14.42 -11.17 7.37
C ASP A 86 14.33 -10.72 5.90
N GLU A 87 14.35 -11.68 4.96
CA GLU A 87 14.13 -11.40 3.54
C GLU A 87 12.72 -10.87 3.27
N LEU A 88 11.71 -11.47 3.90
CA LEU A 88 10.32 -10.98 3.80
C LEU A 88 10.16 -9.60 4.45
N ALA A 89 10.80 -9.37 5.59
CA ALA A 89 10.83 -8.07 6.24
C ALA A 89 11.52 -7.02 5.36
N GLY A 90 12.58 -7.38 4.62
CA GLY A 90 13.23 -6.51 3.64
C GLY A 90 12.29 -6.07 2.51
N VAL A 91 11.49 -6.99 1.97
CA VAL A 91 10.45 -6.68 0.97
C VAL A 91 9.39 -5.73 1.55
N LEU A 92 8.88 -6.04 2.75
CA LEU A 92 7.89 -5.17 3.40
C LEU A 92 8.46 -3.79 3.73
N ALA A 93 9.72 -3.71 4.18
CA ALA A 93 10.39 -2.46 4.48
C ALA A 93 10.59 -1.60 3.22
N HIS A 94 10.89 -2.20 2.07
CA HIS A 94 10.93 -1.52 0.79
C HIS A 94 9.58 -0.85 0.47
N GLU A 95 8.49 -1.60 0.58
CA GLU A 95 7.14 -1.07 0.34
C GLU A 95 6.71 0.00 1.34
N LEU A 96 7.09 -0.14 2.61
CA LEU A 96 6.87 0.89 3.62
C LEU A 96 7.65 2.17 3.30
N GLY A 97 8.82 2.07 2.65
CA GLY A 97 9.60 3.20 2.16
C GLY A 97 8.84 4.04 1.13
N HIS A 98 8.13 3.40 0.20
CA HIS A 98 7.26 4.09 -0.77
C HIS A 98 6.13 4.86 -0.07
N ILE A 99 5.52 4.27 0.96
CA ILE A 99 4.46 4.95 1.74
C ILE A 99 5.05 6.11 2.56
N ALA A 100 6.16 5.88 3.26
CA ALA A 100 6.79 6.89 4.12
C ALA A 100 7.31 8.11 3.35
N THR A 101 7.59 7.95 2.06
CA THR A 101 8.01 9.03 1.16
C THR A 101 6.84 9.66 0.39
N HIS A 102 5.60 9.20 0.64
CA HIS A 102 4.40 9.64 -0.06
C HIS A 102 4.51 9.48 -1.59
N GLN A 103 5.29 8.49 -2.06
CA GLN A 103 5.66 8.37 -3.48
C GLN A 103 4.43 8.28 -4.38
N THR A 104 3.46 7.43 -4.05
CA THR A 104 2.21 7.30 -4.82
C THR A 104 1.47 8.63 -4.91
N ALA A 105 1.37 9.38 -3.82
CA ALA A 105 0.68 10.67 -3.82
C ALA A 105 1.43 11.71 -4.68
N ILE A 106 2.75 11.69 -4.71
CA ILE A 106 3.59 12.54 -5.56
C ILE A 106 3.40 12.19 -7.05
N GLU A 107 3.35 10.91 -7.39
CA GLU A 107 3.10 10.43 -8.75
C GLU A 107 1.72 10.88 -9.25
N PHE A 108 0.67 10.64 -8.47
CA PHE A 108 -0.68 11.12 -8.77
C PHE A 108 -0.74 12.65 -8.88
N SER A 109 -0.03 13.36 -7.99
CA SER A 109 0.04 14.83 -8.05
C SER A 109 0.61 15.32 -9.38
N THR A 110 1.59 14.60 -9.92
CA THR A 110 2.22 14.94 -11.21
C THR A 110 1.26 14.71 -12.36
N LEU A 111 0.54 13.58 -12.36
CA LEU A 111 -0.50 13.28 -13.35
C LEU A 111 -1.64 14.31 -13.33
N PHE A 112 -2.15 14.64 -12.15
CA PHE A 112 -3.27 15.57 -11.97
C PHE A 112 -2.90 16.96 -12.48
N ARG A 113 -1.68 17.43 -12.15
CA ARG A 113 -1.17 18.71 -12.68
C ARG A 113 -1.06 18.72 -14.19
N ALA A 114 -0.65 17.62 -14.82
CA ALA A 114 -0.60 17.51 -16.28
C ALA A 114 -2.00 17.59 -16.93
N MET A 115 -3.05 17.21 -16.19
CA MET A 115 -4.46 17.34 -16.59
C MET A 115 -5.08 18.70 -16.20
N GLY A 116 -4.30 19.62 -15.63
CA GLY A 116 -4.77 20.93 -15.18
C GLY A 116 -5.46 20.93 -13.80
N ILE A 117 -5.47 19.81 -13.10
CA ILE A 117 -6.00 19.68 -11.74
C ILE A 117 -4.92 20.09 -10.74
N THR A 118 -5.17 21.17 -9.99
CA THR A 118 -4.17 21.76 -9.07
C THR A 118 -4.52 21.56 -7.60
N GLU A 119 -5.77 21.21 -7.30
CA GLU A 119 -6.26 20.89 -5.96
C GLU A 119 -7.20 19.68 -6.01
N VAL A 120 -7.23 18.95 -4.90
CA VAL A 120 -8.22 17.90 -4.62
C VAL A 120 -8.74 18.26 -3.25
N SER A 121 -10.01 18.64 -3.13
CA SER A 121 -10.54 19.26 -1.91
C SER A 121 -11.21 18.22 -1.00
N ASP A 122 -12.11 17.41 -1.56
CA ASP A 122 -12.94 16.45 -0.83
C ASP A 122 -12.81 15.02 -1.36
N ARG A 123 -13.44 14.07 -0.64
CA ARG A 123 -13.46 12.67 -1.04
C ARG A 123 -14.10 12.48 -2.41
N GLU A 124 -15.15 13.21 -2.75
CA GLU A 124 -15.80 13.08 -4.06
C GLU A 124 -14.84 13.44 -5.19
N SER A 125 -13.99 14.45 -5.00
CA SER A 125 -12.94 14.84 -5.95
C SER A 125 -11.87 13.77 -6.19
N VAL A 126 -11.69 12.83 -5.25
CA VAL A 126 -10.77 11.69 -5.40
C VAL A 126 -11.41 10.54 -6.20
N TYR A 127 -12.73 10.45 -6.18
CA TYR A 127 -13.51 9.38 -6.80
C TYR A 127 -14.12 9.76 -8.16
N ALA A 128 -14.13 11.05 -8.51
CA ALA A 128 -14.58 11.59 -9.80
C ALA A 128 -13.60 11.29 -10.94
#